data_AF-A0A4U0TQR8-F1
#
_entry.id   AF-A0A4U0TQR8-F1
#
_cell.length_a   1.000
_cell.length_b   1.000
_cell.length_c   1.000
_cell.angle_alpha   90.00
_cell.angle_beta   90.00
_cell.angle_gamma   90.00
#
_symmetry.space_group_name_H-M   'P 1'
#
loop_
_entity.id
_entity.type
_entity.pdbx_description
1 polymer ?
#
loop_
_entity_poly.entity_id
_entity_poly.type
_entity_poly.pdbx_seq_one_letter_code
_entity_poly.pdbx_strand_id
1 'polypeptide(L)'
;MLTTIQHGRYSALSTDGLIAYTTADRIYAYDVRTHQSTELSSETKGLRSLQWLEYDSDLLALIYTNSVVLLSIDRPSGLFRINNGSKPSGDIATIAQLSPNLVLVIWDFGRAGLVDLQARKTFEIGNLKTSCDGSPYAIRRTATGRTTLAYLRREGAEDALCIRADTGVVLKETKLPTADAQSISWSPDGRWLAVLDTPIAPTGTKVYFYTPDAKAYTTFPRPPHQWTDDLGIKELTWPQATSSPSEPQALLALSGHSSELVLLDTRKFSPIAILDHTSNTLQPLHSNENKPIWQETVSASGERSYEALRQPVNPIVTRVKDTTDPKELGTAEVAISSDARYIATRDGRYQSTIWLWNASAHGAHEAFTLCALLFQHRHVRKMSWHPIWTSLLLIDCGESNAYLYDVSRPQEPPAVLSLPIPGNLTLKWIAHRDLKDLILLAASKSTWCLMYPNREPHEQLGDSAEHVHQMDDDEEQAENLHDSLHQILTGRTPMPRKSEASYTEMVDLEAESDVTGRLDDTFREKGKKEAVSVGVPDPLDDSEIF
;
A
#
# COMPACT_ATOMS: atom_id res chain seq x y z
N MET A 1 22.48 -3.24 0.35
CA MET A 1 21.20 -2.49 0.19
C MET A 1 21.29 -1.51 -0.97
N LEU A 2 21.00 -1.98 -2.18
CA LEU A 2 20.75 -1.10 -3.33
C LEU A 2 19.42 -0.37 -3.11
N THR A 3 19.32 0.90 -3.50
CA THR A 3 18.06 1.66 -3.45
C THR A 3 17.82 2.38 -4.77
N THR A 4 16.78 1.98 -5.50
CA THR A 4 16.19 2.82 -6.56
C THR A 4 15.17 3.73 -5.89
N ILE A 5 15.38 5.04 -5.89
CA ILE A 5 14.40 6.05 -5.43
C ILE A 5 13.79 6.71 -6.67
N GLN A 6 12.47 6.84 -6.69
CA GLN A 6 11.72 7.52 -7.75
C GLN A 6 10.68 8.47 -7.14
N HIS A 7 10.52 9.63 -7.75
CA HIS A 7 9.55 10.64 -7.32
C HIS A 7 8.28 10.52 -8.16
N GLY A 8 7.11 10.42 -7.50
CA GLY A 8 5.83 10.33 -8.18
C GLY A 8 4.60 10.39 -7.29
N ARG A 9 3.55 11.08 -7.78
CA ARG A 9 2.33 11.42 -7.03
C ARG A 9 1.39 10.24 -6.70
N TYR A 10 1.48 9.19 -7.50
CA TYR A 10 0.73 7.95 -7.32
C TYR A 10 1.66 6.80 -7.65
N SER A 11 1.51 5.69 -6.93
CA SER A 11 2.25 4.45 -7.19
C SER A 11 1.36 3.23 -6.95
N ALA A 12 1.41 2.24 -7.85
CA ALA A 12 0.74 0.96 -7.70
C ALA A 12 1.69 -0.20 -8.05
N LEU A 13 1.60 -1.30 -7.31
CA LEU A 13 2.41 -2.51 -7.48
C LEU A 13 1.53 -3.64 -8.03
N SER A 14 1.98 -4.31 -9.11
CA SER A 14 1.32 -5.49 -9.67
C SER A 14 1.74 -6.77 -8.95
N THR A 15 1.04 -7.88 -9.21
CA THR A 15 1.39 -9.20 -8.68
C THR A 15 2.77 -9.70 -9.15
N ASP A 16 3.26 -9.18 -10.29
CA ASP A 16 4.44 -9.71 -10.98
C ASP A 16 5.66 -8.80 -10.82
N GLY A 17 5.56 -7.79 -9.96
CA GLY A 17 6.64 -6.84 -9.68
C GLY A 17 6.75 -5.67 -10.66
N LEU A 18 5.65 -5.29 -11.30
CA LEU A 18 5.57 -4.05 -12.08
C LEU A 18 5.08 -2.91 -11.19
N ILE A 19 5.76 -1.76 -11.24
CA ILE A 19 5.40 -0.56 -10.46
C ILE A 19 4.92 0.52 -11.42
N ALA A 20 3.62 0.79 -11.43
CA ALA A 20 3.08 1.97 -12.10
C ALA A 20 3.32 3.19 -11.23
N TYR A 21 3.80 4.29 -11.80
CA TYR A 21 3.97 5.56 -11.10
C TYR A 21 3.74 6.77 -12.00
N THR A 22 3.51 7.94 -11.41
CA THR A 22 3.24 9.20 -12.15
C THR A 22 4.20 10.31 -11.77
N THR A 23 4.85 10.95 -12.75
CA THR A 23 5.52 12.25 -12.58
C THR A 23 4.46 13.37 -12.61
N ALA A 24 4.89 14.63 -12.76
CA ALA A 24 3.97 15.75 -12.95
C ALA A 24 3.24 15.68 -14.31
N ASP A 25 3.93 15.19 -15.34
CA ASP A 25 3.54 15.26 -16.75
C ASP A 25 3.24 13.89 -17.40
N ARG A 26 3.75 12.79 -16.83
CA ARG A 26 3.70 11.45 -17.44
C ARG A 26 3.38 10.33 -16.45
N ILE A 27 3.04 9.18 -17.00
CA ILE A 27 2.72 7.92 -16.32
C ILE A 27 3.68 6.86 -16.86
N TYR A 28 4.32 6.12 -15.97
CA TYR A 28 5.32 5.11 -16.27
C TYR A 28 4.99 3.76 -15.61
N ALA A 29 5.47 2.66 -16.18
CA ALA A 29 5.67 1.39 -15.47
C ALA A 29 7.15 1.08 -15.36
N TYR A 30 7.62 0.75 -14.17
CA TYR A 30 8.95 0.22 -13.89
C TYR A 30 8.87 -1.29 -13.68
N ASP A 31 9.64 -2.08 -14.42
CA ASP A 31 9.77 -3.53 -14.21
C ASP A 31 10.95 -3.82 -13.29
N VAL A 32 10.67 -4.41 -12.12
CA VAL A 32 11.66 -4.74 -11.09
C VAL A 32 12.65 -5.83 -11.55
N ARG A 33 12.31 -6.62 -12.58
CA ARG A 33 13.15 -7.70 -13.12
C ARG A 33 14.17 -7.19 -14.13
N THR A 34 13.77 -6.23 -14.98
CA THR A 34 14.65 -5.65 -16.01
C THR A 34 15.29 -4.33 -15.58
N HIS A 35 14.82 -3.73 -14.47
CA HIS A 35 15.21 -2.41 -13.98
C HIS A 35 14.93 -1.25 -14.98
N GLN A 36 13.96 -1.42 -15.89
CA GLN A 36 13.61 -0.43 -16.92
C GLN A 36 12.26 0.25 -16.64
N SER A 37 12.17 1.54 -16.95
CA SER A 37 10.92 2.31 -16.98
C SER A 37 10.41 2.46 -18.43
N THR A 38 9.14 2.14 -18.64
CA THR A 38 8.41 2.35 -19.90
C THR A 38 7.37 3.45 -19.70
N GLU A 39 7.32 4.43 -20.60
CA GLU A 39 6.26 5.46 -20.62
C GLU A 39 4.95 4.87 -21.14
N LEU A 40 3.85 5.13 -20.41
CA LEU A 40 2.51 4.60 -20.72
C LEU A 40 1.56 5.68 -21.24
N SER A 41 1.63 6.89 -20.69
CA SER A 41 0.70 7.98 -21.03
C SER A 41 1.21 9.35 -20.54
N SER A 42 0.84 10.41 -21.24
CA SER A 42 1.01 11.81 -20.83
C SER A 42 -0.29 12.46 -20.30
N GLU A 43 -1.40 11.72 -20.21
CA GLU A 43 -2.65 12.23 -19.64
C GLU A 43 -2.61 12.17 -18.10
N THR A 44 -1.92 13.10 -17.42
CA THR A 44 -1.93 13.15 -15.93
C THR A 44 -3.08 13.99 -15.35
N LYS A 45 -3.71 14.84 -16.18
CA LYS A 45 -4.73 15.80 -15.74
C LYS A 45 -6.00 15.11 -15.26
N GLY A 46 -6.32 15.29 -13.97
CA GLY A 46 -7.52 14.71 -13.36
C GLY A 46 -7.39 13.23 -12.99
N LEU A 47 -6.18 12.66 -13.07
CA LEU A 47 -5.87 11.36 -12.50
C LEU A 47 -6.06 11.38 -10.97
N ARG A 48 -6.65 10.32 -10.42
CA ARG A 48 -7.02 10.17 -9.00
C ARG A 48 -6.27 9.02 -8.34
N SER A 49 -6.03 7.93 -9.08
CA SER A 49 -5.29 6.76 -8.61
C SER A 49 -4.84 5.87 -9.78
N LEU A 50 -3.90 4.98 -9.47
CA LEU A 50 -3.43 3.89 -10.33
C LEU A 50 -3.81 2.57 -9.65
N GLN A 51 -4.26 1.58 -10.41
CA GLN A 51 -4.56 0.25 -9.87
C GLN A 51 -4.24 -0.83 -10.90
N TRP A 52 -3.35 -1.76 -10.57
CA TRP A 52 -3.16 -2.98 -11.35
C TRP A 52 -4.35 -3.92 -11.15
N LEU A 53 -4.76 -4.59 -12.24
CA LEU A 53 -5.81 -5.58 -12.18
C LEU A 53 -5.21 -6.96 -11.87
N GLU A 54 -5.88 -7.74 -11.01
CA GLU A 54 -5.32 -8.98 -10.44
C GLU A 54 -5.41 -10.20 -11.36
N TYR A 55 -6.10 -10.11 -12.51
CA TYR A 55 -6.23 -11.23 -13.43
C TYR A 55 -5.11 -11.20 -14.47
N ASP A 56 -4.86 -10.03 -15.06
CA ASP A 56 -3.78 -9.80 -16.03
C ASP A 56 -2.76 -8.83 -15.42
N SER A 57 -1.56 -9.33 -15.15
CA SER A 57 -0.54 -8.60 -14.38
C SER A 57 0.08 -7.42 -15.13
N ASP A 58 -0.18 -7.33 -16.44
CA ASP A 58 0.22 -6.25 -17.35
C ASP A 58 -0.83 -5.13 -17.47
N LEU A 59 -2.05 -5.33 -16.91
CA LEU A 59 -3.20 -4.48 -17.19
C LEU A 59 -3.40 -3.44 -16.07
N LEU A 60 -3.10 -2.20 -16.40
CA LEU A 60 -3.19 -1.04 -15.52
C LEU A 60 -4.51 -0.28 -15.72
N ALA A 61 -5.24 -0.06 -14.64
CA ALA A 61 -6.35 0.90 -14.59
C ALA A 61 -5.84 2.28 -14.14
N LEU A 62 -5.94 3.26 -15.03
CA LEU A 62 -5.75 4.67 -14.77
C LEU A 62 -7.11 5.28 -14.41
N ILE A 63 -7.31 5.68 -13.14
CA ILE A 63 -8.60 6.15 -12.64
C ILE A 63 -8.61 7.68 -12.61
N TYR A 64 -9.44 8.29 -13.46
CA TYR A 64 -9.66 9.73 -13.53
C TYR A 64 -11.02 10.10 -12.96
N THR A 65 -11.20 11.38 -12.62
CA THR A 65 -12.48 11.93 -12.11
C THR A 65 -13.72 11.61 -12.97
N ASN A 66 -13.55 11.41 -14.29
CA ASN A 66 -14.67 11.22 -15.23
C ASN A 66 -14.55 9.94 -16.09
N SER A 67 -13.49 9.13 -15.93
CA SER A 67 -13.28 7.94 -16.74
C SER A 67 -12.25 7.02 -16.12
N VAL A 68 -12.36 5.72 -16.37
CA VAL A 68 -11.20 4.81 -16.23
C VAL A 68 -10.64 4.53 -17.62
N VAL A 69 -9.32 4.48 -17.71
CA VAL A 69 -8.59 4.05 -18.90
C VAL A 69 -7.82 2.79 -18.53
N LEU A 70 -8.08 1.70 -19.23
CA LEU A 70 -7.32 0.45 -19.12
C LEU A 70 -6.24 0.42 -20.19
N LEU A 71 -5.01 0.08 -19.78
CA LEU A 71 -3.83 0.01 -20.63
C LEU A 71 -3.01 -1.25 -20.28
N SER A 72 -2.69 -2.05 -21.30
CA SER A 72 -1.75 -3.18 -21.21
C SER A 72 -0.34 -2.66 -21.49
N ILE A 73 0.67 -3.08 -20.70
CA ILE A 73 2.07 -2.71 -20.93
C ILE A 73 2.59 -3.27 -22.26
N ASP A 74 2.24 -4.52 -22.57
CA ASP A 74 2.65 -5.20 -23.81
C ASP A 74 1.98 -4.58 -25.05
N ARG A 75 0.84 -3.90 -24.87
CA ARG A 75 0.05 -3.27 -25.94
C ARG A 75 -0.48 -1.91 -25.49
N PRO A 76 0.38 -0.87 -25.39
CA PRO A 76 -0.04 0.45 -24.92
C PRO A 76 -1.04 1.14 -25.87
N SER A 77 -1.11 0.72 -27.13
CA SER A 77 -2.14 1.14 -28.11
C SER A 77 -3.52 0.50 -27.88
N GLY A 78 -3.62 -0.53 -27.04
CA GLY A 78 -4.84 -1.29 -26.73
C GLY A 78 -5.78 -0.60 -25.73
N LEU A 79 -5.95 0.71 -25.88
CA LEU A 79 -6.61 1.55 -24.87
C LEU A 79 -8.13 1.31 -24.78
N PHE A 80 -8.63 0.91 -23.60
CA PHE A 80 -10.07 0.85 -23.32
C PHE A 80 -10.49 1.95 -22.35
N ARG A 81 -11.25 2.95 -22.83
CA ARG A 81 -11.77 4.05 -22.00
C ARG A 81 -13.22 3.81 -21.59
N ILE A 82 -13.45 3.62 -20.29
CA ILE A 82 -14.75 3.51 -19.66
C ILE A 82 -15.12 4.92 -19.16
N ASN A 83 -15.99 5.62 -19.90
CA ASN A 83 -16.43 6.96 -19.51
C ASN A 83 -17.51 6.86 -18.41
N ASN A 84 -17.29 7.59 -17.31
CA ASN A 84 -18.30 7.80 -16.29
C ASN A 84 -19.27 8.86 -16.84
N GLY A 85 -20.50 8.45 -17.20
CA GLY A 85 -21.46 9.28 -17.94
C GLY A 85 -22.08 10.41 -17.11
N SER A 86 -23.39 10.31 -16.84
CA SER A 86 -24.22 11.33 -16.18
C SER A 86 -23.70 11.98 -14.88
N LYS A 87 -22.72 11.36 -14.19
CA LYS A 87 -22.38 11.58 -12.76
C LYS A 87 -23.48 11.42 -11.67
N PRO A 88 -24.73 10.92 -11.88
CA PRO A 88 -25.66 10.78 -10.74
C PRO A 88 -25.24 9.67 -9.76
N SER A 89 -24.28 8.82 -10.15
CA SER A 89 -23.82 7.65 -9.39
C SER A 89 -22.52 7.85 -8.62
N GLY A 90 -21.93 9.06 -8.68
CA GLY A 90 -20.63 9.35 -8.06
C GLY A 90 -19.43 9.07 -8.96
N ASP A 91 -18.24 9.11 -8.37
CA ASP A 91 -17.00 8.71 -9.05
C ASP A 91 -16.82 7.18 -8.97
N ILE A 92 -15.76 6.65 -9.58
CA ILE A 92 -15.48 5.21 -9.59
C ILE A 92 -14.70 4.85 -8.33
N ALA A 93 -15.37 4.14 -7.42
CA ALA A 93 -14.84 3.72 -6.12
C ALA A 93 -13.88 2.53 -6.25
N THR A 94 -14.27 1.54 -7.07
CA THR A 94 -13.55 0.26 -7.18
C THR A 94 -13.62 -0.27 -8.60
N ILE A 95 -12.51 -0.86 -9.06
CA ILE A 95 -12.44 -1.64 -10.29
C ILE A 95 -11.77 -2.98 -10.04
N ALA A 96 -12.25 -4.06 -10.67
CA ALA A 96 -11.68 -5.40 -10.51
C ALA A 96 -11.93 -6.27 -11.75
N GLN A 97 -10.92 -7.04 -12.18
CA GLN A 97 -11.02 -7.89 -13.38
C GLN A 97 -11.45 -9.32 -13.01
N LEU A 98 -12.49 -9.80 -13.70
CA LEU A 98 -12.97 -11.18 -13.59
C LEU A 98 -12.27 -12.07 -14.62
N SER A 99 -12.16 -11.60 -15.85
CA SER A 99 -11.58 -12.32 -16.98
C SER A 99 -10.93 -11.30 -17.95
N PRO A 100 -10.19 -11.74 -18.99
CA PRO A 100 -9.51 -10.82 -19.91
C PRO A 100 -10.45 -9.76 -20.50
N ASN A 101 -11.71 -10.15 -20.76
CA ASN A 101 -12.72 -9.30 -21.38
C ASN A 101 -13.74 -8.71 -20.40
N LEU A 102 -13.77 -9.09 -19.11
CA LEU A 102 -14.85 -8.70 -18.20
C LEU A 102 -14.34 -8.05 -16.91
N VAL A 103 -14.75 -6.79 -16.71
CA VAL A 103 -14.30 -5.94 -15.60
C VAL A 103 -15.50 -5.45 -14.79
N LEU A 104 -15.46 -5.63 -13.47
CA LEU A 104 -16.37 -5.02 -12.51
C LEU A 104 -15.96 -3.59 -12.24
N VAL A 105 -16.93 -2.68 -12.33
CA VAL A 105 -16.82 -1.29 -11.89
C VAL A 105 -17.90 -1.05 -10.83
N ILE A 106 -17.51 -0.46 -9.71
CA ILE A 106 -18.40 -0.02 -8.62
C ILE A 106 -18.20 1.49 -8.43
N TRP A 107 -19.30 2.20 -8.28
CA TRP A 107 -19.34 3.65 -8.07
C TRP A 107 -19.74 3.99 -6.62
N ASP A 108 -19.37 5.19 -6.15
CA ASP A 108 -19.54 5.61 -4.76
C ASP A 108 -20.98 5.42 -4.22
N PHE A 109 -21.99 5.68 -5.05
CA PHE A 109 -23.41 5.61 -4.64
C PHE A 109 -24.07 4.26 -4.95
N GLY A 110 -23.31 3.16 -4.82
CA GLY A 110 -23.85 1.80 -4.82
C GLY A 110 -24.21 1.21 -6.19
N ARG A 111 -24.09 1.99 -7.26
CA ARG A 111 -24.20 1.46 -8.62
C ARG A 111 -23.01 0.54 -8.90
N ALA A 112 -23.26 -0.57 -9.58
CA ALA A 112 -22.22 -1.46 -10.07
C ALA A 112 -22.58 -2.04 -11.44
N GLY A 113 -21.56 -2.45 -12.20
CA GLY A 113 -21.73 -2.99 -13.54
C GLY A 113 -20.53 -3.79 -14.01
N LEU A 114 -20.79 -4.79 -14.83
CA LEU A 114 -19.76 -5.55 -15.52
C LEU A 114 -19.61 -5.02 -16.94
N VAL A 115 -18.44 -4.48 -17.24
CA VAL A 115 -18.08 -3.98 -18.57
C VAL A 115 -17.40 -5.11 -19.34
N ASP A 116 -18.06 -5.58 -20.40
CA ASP A 116 -17.46 -6.43 -21.42
C ASP A 116 -16.66 -5.54 -22.38
N LEU A 117 -15.33 -5.69 -22.35
CA LEU A 117 -14.38 -4.93 -23.16
C LEU A 117 -14.47 -5.30 -24.65
N GLN A 118 -14.76 -6.57 -24.97
CA GLN A 118 -14.85 -7.06 -26.35
C GLN A 118 -16.17 -6.63 -27.00
N ALA A 119 -17.30 -6.84 -26.32
CA ALA A 119 -18.62 -6.43 -26.78
C ALA A 119 -18.91 -4.93 -26.58
N ARG A 120 -18.04 -4.22 -25.83
CA ARG A 120 -18.19 -2.82 -25.41
C ARG A 120 -19.56 -2.54 -24.77
N LYS A 121 -20.01 -3.48 -23.92
CA LYS A 121 -21.33 -3.46 -23.30
C LYS A 121 -21.21 -3.54 -21.78
N THR A 122 -22.00 -2.71 -21.09
CA THR A 122 -22.14 -2.79 -19.63
C THR A 122 -23.39 -3.57 -19.25
N PHE A 123 -23.23 -4.55 -18.36
CA PHE A 123 -24.31 -5.29 -17.72
C PHE A 123 -24.44 -4.80 -16.28
N GLU A 124 -25.55 -4.13 -15.97
CA GLU A 124 -25.79 -3.58 -14.63
C GLU A 124 -25.91 -4.69 -13.56
N ILE A 125 -25.37 -4.42 -12.39
CA ILE A 125 -25.61 -5.20 -11.17
C ILE A 125 -26.62 -4.39 -10.35
N GLY A 126 -27.90 -4.75 -10.48
CA GLY A 126 -28.97 -4.13 -9.73
C GLY A 126 -28.83 -4.40 -8.23
N ASN A 127 -29.04 -3.36 -7.42
CA ASN A 127 -29.15 -3.43 -5.96
C ASN A 127 -27.94 -4.10 -5.26
N LEU A 128 -26.72 -3.85 -5.77
CA LEU A 128 -25.49 -4.21 -5.05
C LEU A 128 -25.52 -3.56 -3.67
N LYS A 129 -25.30 -4.35 -2.63
CA LYS A 129 -25.20 -3.84 -1.26
C LYS A 129 -23.85 -3.14 -1.09
N THR A 130 -23.84 -1.90 -0.64
CA THR A 130 -22.61 -1.13 -0.39
C THR A 130 -22.49 -0.54 1.01
N SER A 131 -23.54 -0.62 1.82
CA SER A 131 -23.52 -0.31 3.26
C SER A 131 -23.01 -1.51 4.07
N CYS A 132 -21.79 -1.95 3.78
CA CYS A 132 -21.13 -3.11 4.38
C CYS A 132 -19.85 -2.66 5.08
N ASP A 133 -19.59 -3.14 6.30
CA ASP A 133 -18.34 -2.86 7.02
C ASP A 133 -17.12 -3.49 6.33
N GLY A 134 -17.30 -4.63 5.65
CA GLY A 134 -16.29 -5.29 4.83
C GLY A 134 -16.68 -5.38 3.35
N SER A 135 -15.96 -6.21 2.58
CA SER A 135 -16.19 -6.29 1.13
C SER A 135 -17.57 -6.87 0.79
N PRO A 136 -18.41 -6.17 0.00
CA PRO A 136 -19.69 -6.69 -0.45
C PRO A 136 -19.59 -7.64 -1.65
N TYR A 137 -18.40 -7.80 -2.22
CA TYR A 137 -18.13 -8.69 -3.35
C TYR A 137 -16.84 -9.48 -3.12
N ALA A 138 -16.73 -10.65 -3.75
CA ALA A 138 -15.51 -11.45 -3.74
C ALA A 138 -15.33 -12.22 -5.05
N ILE A 139 -14.12 -12.15 -5.62
CA ILE A 139 -13.78 -12.82 -6.88
C ILE A 139 -13.07 -14.14 -6.56
N ARG A 140 -13.57 -15.24 -7.13
CA ARG A 140 -12.96 -16.57 -7.04
C ARG A 140 -12.31 -16.92 -8.37
N ARG A 141 -11.00 -17.14 -8.35
CA ARG A 141 -10.24 -17.67 -9.50
C ARG A 141 -9.93 -19.14 -9.23
N THR A 142 -10.17 -20.03 -10.20
CA THR A 142 -9.84 -21.46 -10.07
C THR A 142 -8.54 -21.78 -10.80
N ALA A 143 -7.87 -22.87 -10.40
CA ALA A 143 -6.70 -23.40 -11.13
C ALA A 143 -7.00 -23.77 -12.61
N THR A 144 -8.28 -23.87 -13.00
CA THR A 144 -8.72 -24.07 -14.39
C THR A 144 -8.90 -22.77 -15.18
N GLY A 145 -8.51 -21.61 -14.62
CA GLY A 145 -8.64 -20.29 -15.22
C GLY A 145 -10.06 -19.72 -15.26
N ARG A 146 -11.06 -20.44 -14.74
CA ARG A 146 -12.44 -19.95 -14.63
C ARG A 146 -12.56 -18.99 -13.45
N THR A 147 -13.31 -17.92 -13.65
CA THR A 147 -13.59 -16.95 -12.59
C THR A 147 -15.08 -16.87 -12.29
N THR A 148 -15.42 -16.71 -11.02
CA THR A 148 -16.80 -16.39 -10.59
C THR A 148 -16.80 -15.23 -9.62
N LEU A 149 -17.71 -14.29 -9.83
CA LEU A 149 -17.99 -13.19 -8.91
C LEU A 149 -19.10 -13.61 -7.95
N ALA A 150 -18.83 -13.55 -6.65
CA ALA A 150 -19.85 -13.49 -5.61
C ALA A 150 -20.11 -12.02 -5.26
N TYR A 151 -21.37 -11.66 -4.99
CA TYR A 151 -21.72 -10.35 -4.45
C TYR A 151 -23.00 -10.40 -3.60
N LEU A 152 -23.09 -9.47 -2.65
CA LEU A 152 -24.28 -9.22 -1.85
C LEU A 152 -25.24 -8.28 -2.58
N ARG A 153 -26.51 -8.67 -2.65
CA ARG A 153 -27.62 -7.85 -3.13
C ARG A 153 -28.57 -7.59 -1.96
N ARG A 154 -29.14 -6.39 -1.87
CA ARG A 154 -30.18 -6.05 -0.88
C ARG A 154 -31.44 -5.58 -1.58
N GLU A 155 -32.54 -6.28 -1.41
CA GLU A 155 -33.86 -5.86 -1.92
C GLU A 155 -34.83 -5.65 -0.76
N GLY A 156 -35.21 -4.40 -0.53
CA GLY A 156 -35.93 -4.02 0.69
C GLY A 156 -35.08 -4.29 1.93
N ALA A 157 -35.58 -5.15 2.82
CA ALA A 157 -34.90 -5.58 4.04
C ALA A 157 -34.29 -7.00 3.93
N GLU A 158 -34.23 -7.59 2.73
CA GLU A 158 -33.71 -8.94 2.54
C GLU A 158 -32.37 -8.92 1.81
N ASP A 159 -31.38 -9.62 2.38
CA ASP A 159 -30.08 -9.83 1.76
C ASP A 159 -30.07 -11.13 0.93
N ALA A 160 -29.43 -11.10 -0.23
CA ALA A 160 -29.24 -12.25 -1.11
C ALA A 160 -27.77 -12.34 -1.55
N LEU A 161 -27.27 -13.58 -1.60
CA LEU A 161 -26.00 -13.91 -2.21
C LEU A 161 -26.21 -14.25 -3.68
N CYS A 162 -25.57 -13.50 -4.56
CA CYS A 162 -25.56 -13.74 -6.00
C CYS A 162 -24.19 -14.29 -6.45
N ILE A 163 -24.20 -15.33 -7.28
CA ILE A 163 -23.02 -15.86 -7.98
C ILE A 163 -23.18 -15.65 -9.48
N ARG A 164 -22.15 -15.10 -10.13
CA ARG A 164 -22.12 -14.79 -11.56
C ARG A 164 -20.84 -15.31 -12.20
N ALA A 165 -20.96 -15.83 -13.43
CA ALA A 165 -19.83 -16.33 -14.21
C ALA A 165 -18.97 -15.20 -14.80
N ASP A 166 -17.75 -15.57 -15.21
CA ASP A 166 -16.87 -14.80 -16.11
C ASP A 166 -17.48 -14.47 -17.49
N THR A 167 -18.59 -15.12 -17.86
CA THR A 167 -19.43 -14.77 -19.03
C THR A 167 -20.51 -13.71 -18.73
N GLY A 168 -20.57 -13.21 -17.49
CA GLY A 168 -21.60 -12.25 -17.04
C GLY A 168 -22.96 -12.88 -16.70
N VAL A 169 -23.17 -14.17 -16.96
CA VAL A 169 -24.42 -14.88 -16.65
C VAL A 169 -24.56 -15.14 -15.15
N VAL A 170 -25.70 -14.76 -14.57
CA VAL A 170 -26.05 -15.11 -13.17
C VAL A 170 -26.24 -16.62 -13.08
N LEU A 171 -25.42 -17.28 -12.26
CA LEU A 171 -25.47 -18.72 -12.04
C LEU A 171 -26.43 -19.09 -10.92
N LYS A 172 -26.47 -18.28 -9.85
CA LYS A 172 -27.30 -18.54 -8.68
C LYS A 172 -27.62 -17.26 -7.93
N GLU A 173 -28.82 -17.21 -7.38
CA GLU A 173 -29.25 -16.28 -6.34
C GLU A 173 -29.80 -17.11 -5.18
N THR A 174 -29.36 -16.80 -3.96
CA THR A 174 -29.70 -17.50 -2.71
C THR A 174 -30.00 -16.47 -1.64
N LYS A 175 -31.24 -16.43 -1.14
CA LYS A 175 -31.61 -15.60 0.02
C LYS A 175 -30.77 -15.98 1.24
N LEU A 176 -30.22 -14.98 1.92
CA LEU A 176 -29.40 -15.17 3.11
C LEU A 176 -30.26 -15.21 4.38
N PRO A 177 -29.96 -16.08 5.35
CA PRO A 177 -30.56 -16.08 6.69
C PRO A 177 -29.87 -15.08 7.64
N THR A 178 -29.28 -14.02 7.10
CA THR A 178 -28.57 -12.98 7.85
C THR A 178 -29.53 -11.89 8.34
N ALA A 179 -29.22 -11.25 9.46
CA ALA A 179 -29.90 -10.02 9.86
C ALA A 179 -29.43 -8.82 9.02
N ASP A 180 -28.12 -8.69 8.82
CA ASP A 180 -27.51 -7.68 7.94
C ASP A 180 -26.09 -8.14 7.54
N ALA A 181 -25.94 -8.77 6.36
CA ALA A 181 -24.67 -9.33 5.89
C ALA A 181 -23.58 -8.25 5.67
N GLN A 182 -22.50 -8.28 6.47
CA GLN A 182 -21.46 -7.24 6.49
C GLN A 182 -20.26 -7.49 5.57
N SER A 183 -19.96 -8.74 5.22
CA SER A 183 -18.87 -9.03 4.28
C SER A 183 -19.00 -10.40 3.65
N ILE A 184 -18.36 -10.59 2.50
CA ILE A 184 -18.13 -11.90 1.89
C ILE A 184 -16.67 -12.10 1.51
N SER A 185 -16.20 -13.35 1.61
CA SER A 185 -14.84 -13.72 1.22
C SER A 185 -14.75 -15.17 0.77
N TRP A 186 -13.97 -15.42 -0.29
CA TRP A 186 -13.63 -16.76 -0.72
C TRP A 186 -12.44 -17.29 0.09
N SER A 187 -12.47 -18.58 0.42
CA SER A 187 -11.26 -19.28 0.86
C SER A 187 -10.19 -19.25 -0.24
N PRO A 188 -8.90 -19.32 0.09
CA PRO A 188 -7.83 -19.14 -0.90
C PRO A 188 -7.77 -20.24 -1.96
N ASP A 189 -8.25 -21.44 -1.61
CA ASP A 189 -8.45 -22.58 -2.53
C ASP A 189 -9.77 -22.50 -3.34
N GLY A 190 -10.57 -21.46 -3.11
CA GLY A 190 -11.88 -21.26 -3.71
C GLY A 190 -12.89 -22.36 -3.42
N ARG A 191 -12.72 -23.22 -2.40
CA ARG A 191 -13.70 -24.28 -2.09
C ARG A 191 -14.86 -23.78 -1.22
N TRP A 192 -14.69 -22.67 -0.51
CA TRP A 192 -15.67 -22.13 0.41
C TRP A 192 -15.88 -20.63 0.20
N LEU A 193 -17.11 -20.19 0.41
CA LEU A 193 -17.48 -18.78 0.49
C LEU A 193 -18.04 -18.52 1.88
N ALA A 194 -17.44 -17.60 2.62
CA ALA A 194 -17.96 -17.13 3.89
C ALA A 194 -18.79 -15.86 3.70
N VAL A 195 -19.87 -15.74 4.46
CA VAL A 195 -20.69 -14.53 4.62
C VAL A 195 -20.75 -14.19 6.10
N LEU A 196 -20.26 -13.02 6.50
CA LEU A 196 -20.34 -12.54 7.88
C LEU A 196 -21.64 -11.73 8.09
N ASP A 197 -22.38 -12.04 9.14
CA ASP A 197 -23.56 -11.28 9.59
C ASP A 197 -23.16 -10.12 10.52
N THR A 198 -24.09 -9.21 10.80
CA THR A 198 -23.85 -8.07 11.69
C THR A 198 -23.63 -8.48 13.16
N PRO A 199 -22.75 -7.79 13.91
CA PRO A 199 -22.61 -7.94 15.35
C PRO A 199 -23.93 -7.93 16.13
N ILE A 200 -24.86 -7.02 15.76
CA ILE A 200 -26.14 -6.79 16.45
C ILE A 200 -27.27 -7.76 16.04
N ALA A 201 -26.95 -8.89 15.41
CA ALA A 201 -27.96 -9.86 14.97
C ALA A 201 -28.73 -10.47 16.16
N PRO A 202 -30.07 -10.57 16.14
CA PRO A 202 -30.88 -11.04 17.28
C PRO A 202 -30.60 -12.47 17.77
N THR A 203 -29.80 -13.25 17.03
CA THR A 203 -29.44 -14.63 17.35
C THR A 203 -27.94 -14.82 17.58
N GLY A 204 -27.23 -13.71 17.86
CA GLY A 204 -25.78 -13.61 17.86
C GLY A 204 -25.19 -13.56 16.45
N THR A 205 -24.03 -12.92 16.32
CA THR A 205 -23.26 -12.80 15.08
C THR A 205 -22.89 -14.18 14.55
N LYS A 206 -23.06 -14.38 13.24
CA LYS A 206 -22.77 -15.65 12.58
C LYS A 206 -21.99 -15.46 11.31
N VAL A 207 -21.13 -16.43 11.04
CA VAL A 207 -20.58 -16.67 9.71
C VAL A 207 -21.37 -17.82 9.09
N TYR A 208 -21.83 -17.62 7.86
CA TYR A 208 -22.48 -18.62 7.04
C TYR A 208 -21.52 -19.09 5.94
N PHE A 209 -21.27 -20.39 5.88
CA PHE A 209 -20.36 -21.01 4.91
C PHE A 209 -21.15 -21.66 3.79
N TYR A 210 -20.79 -21.33 2.56
CA TYR A 210 -21.41 -21.82 1.33
C TYR A 210 -20.39 -22.56 0.47
N THR A 211 -20.87 -23.57 -0.26
CA THR A 211 -20.12 -24.16 -1.38
C THR A 211 -20.09 -23.18 -2.57
N PRO A 212 -19.23 -23.40 -3.59
CA PRO A 212 -19.05 -22.41 -4.65
C PRO A 212 -20.25 -22.22 -5.60
N ASP A 213 -21.25 -23.11 -5.52
CA ASP A 213 -22.56 -23.01 -6.17
C ASP A 213 -23.64 -22.39 -5.26
N ALA A 214 -23.22 -21.67 -4.20
CA ALA A 214 -24.06 -20.98 -3.21
C ALA A 214 -25.13 -21.85 -2.55
N LYS A 215 -24.81 -23.12 -2.27
CA LYS A 215 -25.57 -23.95 -1.32
C LYS A 215 -25.00 -23.74 0.08
N ALA A 216 -25.87 -23.58 1.07
CA ALA A 216 -25.45 -23.49 2.46
C ALA A 216 -24.83 -24.82 2.88
N TYR A 217 -23.60 -24.76 3.41
CA TYR A 217 -22.90 -25.91 3.97
C TYR A 217 -23.08 -25.97 5.47
N THR A 218 -22.72 -24.89 6.17
CA THR A 218 -22.83 -24.81 7.63
C THR A 218 -22.70 -23.37 8.14
N THR A 219 -22.76 -23.18 9.46
CA THR A 219 -22.64 -21.87 10.12
C THR A 219 -21.62 -21.92 11.26
N PHE A 220 -21.25 -20.77 11.81
CA PHE A 220 -20.50 -20.66 13.06
C PHE A 220 -20.88 -19.35 13.77
N PRO A 221 -20.97 -19.28 15.11
CA PRO A 221 -20.78 -20.35 16.09
C PRO A 221 -21.88 -21.43 16.04
N ARG A 222 -21.57 -22.60 16.60
CA ARG A 222 -22.49 -23.73 16.79
C ARG A 222 -22.24 -24.35 18.18
N PRO A 223 -23.29 -24.79 18.91
CA PRO A 223 -23.13 -25.47 20.18
C PRO A 223 -22.14 -26.67 20.08
N PRO A 224 -21.28 -26.89 21.09
CA PRO A 224 -21.24 -26.21 22.40
C PRO A 224 -20.49 -24.87 22.41
N HIS A 225 -19.83 -24.47 21.31
CA HIS A 225 -19.05 -23.24 21.31
C HIS A 225 -19.95 -22.00 21.34
N GLN A 226 -19.68 -21.14 22.31
CA GLN A 226 -20.21 -19.80 22.45
C GLN A 226 -19.01 -18.87 22.58
N TRP A 227 -19.17 -17.65 22.10
CA TRP A 227 -18.18 -16.60 22.30
C TRP A 227 -18.21 -16.09 23.74
N THR A 228 -17.10 -15.50 24.17
CA THR A 228 -16.95 -14.89 25.50
C THR A 228 -17.66 -13.55 25.63
N ASP A 229 -17.80 -12.80 24.53
CA ASP A 229 -18.51 -11.52 24.46
C ASP A 229 -19.85 -11.62 23.73
N ASP A 230 -20.75 -10.66 24.01
CA ASP A 230 -22.09 -10.54 23.40
C ASP A 230 -22.08 -9.97 21.97
N LEU A 231 -20.97 -9.36 21.52
CA LEU A 231 -20.87 -8.64 20.24
C LEU A 231 -20.51 -9.57 19.07
N GLY A 232 -19.90 -10.72 19.35
CA GLY A 232 -19.61 -11.73 18.36
C GLY A 232 -18.62 -11.28 17.26
N ILE A 233 -18.54 -12.12 16.22
CA ILE A 233 -17.45 -12.13 15.23
C ILE A 233 -17.24 -10.76 14.56
N LYS A 234 -16.08 -10.14 14.82
CA LYS A 234 -15.70 -8.84 14.24
C LYS A 234 -15.15 -9.00 12.82
N GLU A 235 -14.19 -9.89 12.64
CA GLU A 235 -13.50 -10.11 11.36
C GLU A 235 -13.18 -11.60 11.16
N LEU A 236 -13.10 -11.99 9.89
CA LEU A 236 -12.78 -13.33 9.41
C LEU A 236 -11.55 -13.25 8.51
N THR A 237 -10.50 -13.98 8.87
CA THR A 237 -9.20 -13.94 8.19
C THR A 237 -8.85 -15.30 7.61
N TRP A 238 -8.69 -15.35 6.29
CA TRP A 238 -8.14 -16.50 5.58
C TRP A 238 -6.60 -16.44 5.54
N PRO A 239 -5.91 -17.59 5.40
CA PRO A 239 -4.49 -17.62 5.06
C PRO A 239 -4.20 -16.90 3.74
N GLN A 240 -3.01 -16.34 3.59
CA GLN A 240 -2.64 -15.66 2.34
C GLN A 240 -2.61 -16.66 1.17
N ALA A 241 -3.19 -16.27 0.03
CA ALA A 241 -3.21 -17.12 -1.16
C ALA A 241 -1.78 -17.43 -1.65
N THR A 242 -1.48 -18.71 -1.89
CA THR A 242 -0.20 -19.15 -2.45
C THR A 242 -0.26 -19.20 -3.97
N SER A 243 0.84 -18.82 -4.63
CA SER A 243 1.00 -19.00 -6.08
C SER A 243 1.24 -20.48 -6.46
N SER A 244 1.51 -21.34 -5.48
CA SER A 244 1.70 -22.78 -5.63
C SER A 244 1.13 -23.51 -4.40
N PRO A 245 -0.14 -23.94 -4.42
CA PRO A 245 -0.72 -24.71 -3.33
C PRO A 245 -0.18 -26.15 -3.35
N SER A 246 0.90 -26.41 -2.61
CA SER A 246 1.39 -27.79 -2.38
C SER A 246 0.44 -28.59 -1.49
N GLU A 247 -0.22 -27.91 -0.54
CA GLU A 247 -1.22 -28.49 0.35
C GLU A 247 -2.44 -27.56 0.50
N PRO A 248 -3.65 -28.11 0.71
CA PRO A 248 -4.82 -27.31 1.00
C PRO A 248 -4.70 -26.66 2.39
N GLN A 249 -4.58 -25.33 2.42
CA GLN A 249 -4.63 -24.51 3.63
C GLN A 249 -5.94 -24.78 4.40
N ALA A 250 -5.87 -25.59 5.47
CA ALA A 250 -7.04 -26.10 6.18
C ALA A 250 -7.51 -25.19 7.34
N LEU A 251 -7.08 -23.92 7.35
CA LEU A 251 -7.23 -22.99 8.48
C LEU A 251 -8.12 -21.80 8.12
N LEU A 252 -8.91 -21.35 9.09
CA LEU A 252 -9.59 -20.07 9.10
C LEU A 252 -9.50 -19.47 10.51
N ALA A 253 -9.26 -18.15 10.63
CA ALA A 253 -9.29 -17.46 11.91
C ALA A 253 -10.50 -16.52 12.01
N LEU A 254 -11.12 -16.45 13.18
CA LEU A 254 -12.22 -15.56 13.51
C LEU A 254 -11.85 -14.74 14.75
N SER A 255 -11.89 -13.41 14.64
CA SER A 255 -11.33 -12.51 15.64
C SER A 255 -12.39 -11.82 16.49
N GLY A 256 -12.13 -11.81 17.80
CA GLY A 256 -12.86 -11.17 18.90
C GLY A 256 -13.20 -9.68 18.75
N HIS A 257 -14.34 -9.28 19.32
CA HIS A 257 -14.43 -8.01 20.05
C HIS A 257 -13.76 -8.15 21.43
N SER A 258 -13.78 -9.36 22.00
CA SER A 258 -12.87 -9.84 23.03
C SER A 258 -11.46 -10.09 22.47
N SER A 259 -10.55 -10.48 23.36
CA SER A 259 -9.14 -10.75 23.03
C SER A 259 -8.86 -12.18 22.56
N GLU A 260 -9.90 -12.92 22.20
CA GLU A 260 -9.80 -14.27 21.66
C GLU A 260 -9.69 -14.27 20.13
N LEU A 261 -8.89 -15.20 19.61
CA LEU A 261 -8.86 -15.60 18.21
C LEU A 261 -9.26 -17.07 18.12
N VAL A 262 -10.41 -17.36 17.52
CA VAL A 262 -10.88 -18.74 17.33
C VAL A 262 -10.39 -19.26 15.98
N LEU A 263 -9.65 -20.36 16.00
CA LEU A 263 -9.17 -21.05 14.80
C LEU A 263 -10.13 -22.20 14.44
N LEU A 264 -10.53 -22.28 13.17
CA LEU A 264 -11.42 -23.31 12.63
C LEU A 264 -10.70 -24.18 11.59
N ASP A 265 -11.01 -25.49 11.59
CA ASP A 265 -10.72 -26.39 10.46
C ASP A 265 -11.70 -26.15 9.32
N THR A 266 -11.21 -25.81 8.13
CA THR A 266 -12.05 -25.54 6.94
C THR A 266 -12.78 -26.77 6.39
N ARG A 267 -12.47 -27.99 6.85
CA ARG A 267 -13.19 -29.21 6.45
C ARG A 267 -14.55 -29.37 7.13
N LYS A 268 -14.74 -28.77 8.31
CA LYS A 268 -15.96 -28.89 9.14
C LYS A 268 -16.47 -27.58 9.72
N PHE A 269 -15.66 -26.52 9.67
CA PHE A 269 -15.82 -25.25 10.39
C PHE A 269 -16.06 -25.47 11.89
N SER A 270 -15.24 -26.34 12.49
CA SER A 270 -15.20 -26.63 13.92
C SER A 270 -13.94 -26.03 14.55
N PRO A 271 -14.00 -25.53 15.80
CA PRO A 271 -12.83 -25.02 16.51
C PRO A 271 -11.74 -26.08 16.62
N ILE A 272 -10.50 -25.67 16.35
CA ILE A 272 -9.28 -26.47 16.58
C ILE A 272 -8.41 -25.87 17.67
N ALA A 273 -8.45 -24.55 17.87
CA ALA A 273 -7.81 -23.84 18.96
C ALA A 273 -8.48 -22.49 19.23
N ILE A 274 -8.22 -21.93 20.41
CA ILE A 274 -8.52 -20.55 20.77
C ILE A 274 -7.21 -19.94 21.27
N LEU A 275 -6.77 -18.85 20.65
CA LEU A 275 -5.59 -18.10 21.07
C LEU A 275 -6.05 -16.87 21.84
N ASP A 276 -5.55 -16.69 23.07
CA ASP A 276 -5.95 -15.61 23.97
C ASP A 276 -4.77 -14.68 24.26
N HIS A 277 -4.98 -13.37 24.08
CA HIS A 277 -3.99 -12.35 24.40
C HIS A 277 -3.99 -11.93 25.89
N THR A 278 -5.03 -12.28 26.66
CA THR A 278 -5.21 -11.86 28.08
C THR A 278 -4.61 -12.77 29.12
N SER A 279 -4.02 -13.89 28.71
CA SER A 279 -3.08 -14.71 29.49
C SER A 279 -1.78 -13.93 29.74
N ASN A 280 -1.92 -12.83 30.48
CA ASN A 280 -1.03 -11.66 30.53
C ASN A 280 0.38 -11.92 31.09
N THR A 281 0.63 -13.10 31.65
CA THR A 281 1.94 -13.49 32.14
C THR A 281 2.42 -14.69 31.34
N LEU A 282 3.41 -14.46 30.47
CA LEU A 282 4.23 -15.54 29.93
C LEU A 282 5.09 -16.10 31.06
N GLN A 283 4.50 -16.99 31.86
CA GLN A 283 5.25 -17.76 32.85
C GLN A 283 6.19 -18.72 32.11
N PRO A 284 7.37 -19.02 32.67
CA PRO A 284 8.20 -20.09 32.15
C PRO A 284 7.37 -21.38 32.12
N LEU A 285 7.17 -21.94 30.92
CA LEU A 285 6.64 -23.30 30.79
C LEU A 285 7.57 -24.26 31.56
N HIS A 286 7.01 -25.33 32.10
CA HIS A 286 7.80 -26.36 32.80
C HIS A 286 8.74 -27.17 31.88
N SER A 287 8.80 -26.82 30.58
CA SER A 287 9.80 -27.28 29.61
C SER A 287 10.92 -26.24 29.45
N ASN A 288 12.15 -26.68 29.14
CA ASN A 288 13.35 -25.84 28.98
C ASN A 288 13.34 -24.93 27.73
N GLU A 289 12.16 -24.56 27.21
CA GLU A 289 11.98 -23.76 26.00
C GLU A 289 11.56 -22.33 26.34
N ASN A 290 12.55 -21.50 26.66
CA ASN A 290 12.35 -20.07 26.81
C ASN A 290 12.02 -19.46 25.42
N LYS A 291 10.73 -19.36 25.09
CA LYS A 291 10.25 -18.76 23.83
C LYS A 291 10.78 -17.31 23.72
N PRO A 292 11.34 -16.90 22.56
CA PRO A 292 11.96 -15.59 22.39
C PRO A 292 11.01 -14.43 22.64
N ILE A 293 11.51 -13.43 23.36
CA ILE A 293 10.85 -12.16 23.60
C ILE A 293 11.83 -11.07 23.22
N TRP A 294 11.48 -10.27 22.21
CA TRP A 294 12.34 -9.21 21.69
C TRP A 294 11.72 -7.84 21.98
N GLN A 295 12.52 -6.90 22.48
CA GLN A 295 12.10 -5.51 22.71
C GLN A 295 12.91 -4.55 21.86
N GLU A 296 12.24 -3.72 21.07
CA GLU A 296 12.86 -2.62 20.33
C GLU A 296 13.41 -1.59 21.32
N THR A 297 14.69 -1.31 21.20
CA THR A 297 15.42 -0.29 21.94
C THR A 297 15.79 0.84 20.99
N VAL A 298 15.74 2.07 21.52
CA VAL A 298 16.07 3.30 20.80
C VAL A 298 17.26 3.96 21.46
N SER A 299 18.35 4.14 20.72
CA SER A 299 19.53 4.85 21.22
C SER A 299 19.27 6.36 21.29
N ALA A 300 20.16 7.11 21.97
CA ALA A 300 20.10 8.57 21.99
C ALA A 300 20.31 9.22 20.61
N SER A 301 20.94 8.51 19.66
CA SER A 301 21.07 8.94 18.25
C SER A 301 19.86 8.55 17.38
N GLY A 302 18.84 7.89 17.96
CA GLY A 302 17.65 7.42 17.25
C GLY A 302 17.83 6.07 16.55
N GLU A 303 19.01 5.46 16.62
CA GLU A 303 19.27 4.12 16.10
C GLU A 303 18.36 3.08 16.78
N ARG A 304 17.94 2.08 16.00
CA ARG A 304 17.00 1.03 16.43
C ARG A 304 17.72 -0.30 16.54
N SER A 305 17.56 -0.95 17.69
CA SER A 305 18.11 -2.28 17.95
C SER A 305 17.09 -3.14 18.72
N TYR A 306 17.37 -4.43 18.90
CA TYR A 306 16.54 -5.30 19.74
C TYR A 306 17.36 -5.93 20.86
N GLU A 307 16.75 -6.03 22.04
CA GLU A 307 17.27 -6.79 23.16
C GLU A 307 16.37 -8.00 23.46
N ALA A 308 16.98 -9.11 23.90
CA ALA A 308 16.26 -10.29 24.34
C ALA A 308 15.81 -10.14 25.80
N LEU A 309 14.51 -10.14 26.04
CA LEU A 309 13.95 -10.14 27.40
C LEU A 309 13.88 -11.56 27.97
N ARG A 310 13.99 -11.67 29.30
CA ARG A 310 13.82 -12.92 30.04
C ARG A 310 12.40 -13.04 30.56
N GLN A 311 11.84 -14.25 30.52
CA GLN A 311 10.56 -14.55 31.14
C GLN A 311 10.65 -14.48 32.68
N PRO A 312 9.58 -14.10 33.40
CA PRO A 312 8.28 -13.69 32.87
C PRO A 312 8.26 -12.22 32.39
N VAL A 313 7.48 -11.95 31.35
CA VAL A 313 7.19 -10.58 30.87
C VAL A 313 5.68 -10.39 30.78
N ASN A 314 5.21 -9.20 31.18
CA ASN A 314 3.82 -8.78 31.03
C ASN A 314 3.74 -7.68 29.95
N PRO A 315 2.95 -7.84 28.88
CA PRO A 315 2.75 -6.81 27.86
C PRO A 315 2.21 -5.49 28.45
N ILE A 316 2.77 -4.37 28.02
CA ILE A 316 2.34 -3.03 28.46
C ILE A 316 1.17 -2.56 27.58
N VAL A 317 0.05 -2.20 28.21
CA VAL A 317 -1.08 -1.55 27.52
C VAL A 317 -0.57 -0.23 26.92
N THR A 318 -0.51 -0.19 25.59
CA THR A 318 0.12 0.90 24.83
C THR A 318 -0.90 1.85 24.24
N ARG A 319 -2.19 1.47 24.18
CA ARG A 319 -3.26 2.38 23.80
C ARG A 319 -3.72 3.23 25.00
N VAL A 320 -3.77 4.55 24.82
CA VAL A 320 -4.55 5.43 25.71
C VAL A 320 -6.05 5.19 25.46
N LYS A 321 -6.80 4.91 26.53
CA LYS A 321 -8.24 4.64 26.44
C LYS A 321 -9.03 5.96 26.41
N ASP A 322 -9.79 6.17 25.34
CA ASP A 322 -10.71 7.29 25.20
C ASP A 322 -12.01 7.03 25.97
N THR A 323 -12.71 8.09 26.39
CA THR A 323 -13.99 7.96 27.13
C THR A 323 -15.12 7.36 26.29
N THR A 324 -15.01 7.45 24.95
CA THR A 324 -15.93 6.87 23.98
C THR A 324 -15.55 5.46 23.54
N ASP A 325 -14.40 4.93 23.97
CA ASP A 325 -13.99 3.58 23.58
C ASP A 325 -14.94 2.51 24.12
N PRO A 326 -15.28 1.48 23.32
CA PRO A 326 -15.95 0.30 23.85
C PRO A 326 -15.06 -0.37 24.90
N LYS A 327 -15.69 -1.11 25.82
CA LYS A 327 -14.96 -1.78 26.92
C LYS A 327 -13.92 -2.77 26.41
N GLU A 328 -14.18 -3.38 25.27
CA GLU A 328 -13.34 -4.36 24.61
C GLU A 328 -13.05 -3.89 23.18
N LEU A 329 -11.77 -3.88 22.81
CA LEU A 329 -11.26 -3.52 21.48
C LEU A 329 -10.93 -4.75 20.64
N GLY A 330 -10.67 -5.85 21.34
CA GLY A 330 -10.34 -7.16 20.83
C GLY A 330 -9.08 -7.23 19.99
N THR A 331 -9.00 -8.27 19.17
CA THR A 331 -7.90 -8.44 18.21
C THR A 331 -8.02 -7.38 17.12
N ALA A 332 -7.05 -6.48 17.02
CA ALA A 332 -7.04 -5.36 16.06
C ALA A 332 -6.51 -5.75 14.68
N GLU A 333 -5.68 -6.79 14.59
CA GLU A 333 -5.15 -7.28 13.33
C GLU A 333 -4.74 -8.76 13.44
N VAL A 334 -5.02 -9.52 12.39
CA VAL A 334 -4.62 -10.93 12.22
C VAL A 334 -3.97 -11.07 10.85
N ALA A 335 -2.74 -11.57 10.81
CA ALA A 335 -2.05 -11.91 9.57
C ALA A 335 -1.63 -13.38 9.63
N ILE A 336 -2.03 -14.18 8.64
CA ILE A 336 -1.73 -15.62 8.57
C ILE A 336 -0.77 -15.87 7.40
N SER A 337 0.29 -16.65 7.64
CA SER A 337 1.27 -17.01 6.62
C SER A 337 0.63 -17.78 5.46
N SER A 338 1.23 -17.73 4.28
CA SER A 338 0.64 -18.36 3.08
C SER A 338 0.65 -19.89 3.13
N ASP A 339 1.44 -20.52 4.00
CA ASP A 339 1.34 -21.97 4.30
C ASP A 339 0.44 -22.31 5.49
N ALA A 340 -0.21 -21.30 6.10
CA ALA A 340 -0.99 -21.41 7.33
C ALA A 340 -0.25 -22.02 8.54
N ARG A 341 1.10 -22.02 8.55
CA ARG A 341 1.90 -22.52 9.69
C ARG A 341 2.17 -21.47 10.78
N TYR A 342 2.04 -20.18 10.47
CA TYR A 342 2.27 -19.09 11.41
C TYR A 342 1.13 -18.06 11.38
N ILE A 343 0.83 -17.49 12.54
CA ILE A 343 -0.12 -16.38 12.69
C ILE A 343 0.58 -15.26 13.47
N ALA A 344 0.46 -14.03 12.98
CA ALA A 344 0.82 -12.83 13.70
C ALA A 344 -0.47 -12.11 14.12
N THR A 345 -0.57 -11.73 15.39
CA THR A 345 -1.74 -11.02 15.93
C THR A 345 -1.33 -9.81 16.75
N ARG A 346 -2.26 -8.85 16.81
CA ARG A 346 -2.15 -7.63 17.60
C ARG A 346 -3.50 -7.31 18.22
N ASP A 347 -3.52 -7.05 19.52
CA ASP A 347 -4.72 -6.64 20.27
C ASP A 347 -4.83 -5.11 20.31
N GLY A 348 -6.05 -4.56 20.23
CA GLY A 348 -6.31 -3.12 20.16
C GLY A 348 -5.86 -2.32 21.38
N ARG A 349 -5.65 -2.97 22.54
CA ARG A 349 -5.08 -2.38 23.77
C ARG A 349 -3.55 -2.36 23.75
N TYR A 350 -2.95 -3.30 23.02
CA TYR A 350 -1.52 -3.57 22.97
C TYR A 350 -0.93 -3.27 21.58
N GLN A 351 -1.14 -2.04 21.10
CA GLN A 351 -0.86 -1.65 19.72
C GLN A 351 0.62 -1.73 19.32
N SER A 352 1.55 -1.72 20.27
CA SER A 352 2.98 -1.94 20.00
C SER A 352 3.47 -3.37 20.29
N THR A 353 2.57 -4.32 20.56
CA THR A 353 2.93 -5.73 20.84
C THR A 353 2.43 -6.65 19.74
N ILE A 354 3.27 -7.59 19.31
CA ILE A 354 2.94 -8.62 18.32
C ILE A 354 3.14 -9.99 18.93
N TRP A 355 2.10 -10.82 18.88
CA TRP A 355 2.15 -12.22 19.25
C TRP A 355 2.32 -13.06 17.98
N LEU A 356 3.26 -14.00 18.01
CA LEU A 356 3.56 -14.89 16.89
C LEU A 356 3.30 -16.33 17.30
N TRP A 357 2.34 -16.98 16.66
CA TRP A 357 1.80 -18.28 17.04
C TRP A 357 2.14 -19.35 16.02
N ASN A 358 2.40 -20.57 16.49
CA ASN A 358 2.43 -21.77 15.66
C ASN A 358 0.99 -22.17 15.31
N ALA A 359 0.67 -22.33 14.03
CA ALA A 359 -0.61 -22.87 13.58
C ALA A 359 -0.49 -24.26 12.93
N SER A 360 0.70 -24.88 12.98
CA SER A 360 0.92 -26.23 12.49
C SER A 360 0.17 -27.27 13.34
N ALA A 361 -0.88 -27.87 12.77
CA ALA A 361 -1.62 -28.97 13.39
C ALA A 361 -0.83 -30.29 13.46
N HIS A 362 0.38 -30.37 12.86
CA HIS A 362 1.12 -31.63 12.69
C HIS A 362 2.07 -31.98 13.85
N GLY A 363 2.28 -31.09 14.81
CA GLY A 363 3.11 -31.32 16.00
C GLY A 363 2.29 -31.36 17.29
N ALA A 364 1.98 -32.56 17.80
CA ALA A 364 1.06 -32.76 18.93
C ALA A 364 1.46 -32.11 20.28
N HIS A 365 2.69 -31.59 20.39
CA HIS A 365 3.21 -30.94 21.60
C HIS A 365 3.39 -29.41 21.49
N GLU A 366 3.30 -28.83 20.29
CA GLU A 366 3.55 -27.39 20.05
C GLU A 366 2.50 -26.71 19.14
N ALA A 367 1.54 -27.46 18.59
CA ALA A 367 0.45 -26.92 17.78
C ALA A 367 -0.34 -25.84 18.54
N PHE A 368 -0.63 -24.72 17.89
CA PHE A 368 -1.46 -23.63 18.42
C PHE A 368 -0.89 -22.96 19.70
N THR A 369 0.44 -22.92 19.83
CA THR A 369 1.15 -22.28 20.93
C THR A 369 1.85 -20.99 20.50
N LEU A 370 2.19 -20.13 21.48
CA LEU A 370 2.99 -18.93 21.24
C LEU A 370 4.46 -19.30 20.95
N CYS A 371 4.97 -18.87 19.80
CA CYS A 371 6.37 -19.04 19.39
C CYS A 371 7.25 -17.86 19.77
N ALA A 372 6.76 -16.62 19.65
CA ALA A 372 7.54 -15.42 19.92
C ALA A 372 6.65 -14.24 20.31
N LEU A 373 7.22 -13.29 21.04
CA LEU A 373 6.58 -12.01 21.39
C LEU A 373 7.51 -10.86 21.02
N LEU A 374 7.01 -9.88 20.26
CA LEU A 374 7.78 -8.71 19.85
C LEU A 374 7.16 -7.44 20.43
N PHE A 375 7.96 -6.64 21.13
CA PHE A 375 7.61 -5.29 21.56
C PHE A 375 8.28 -4.27 20.65
N GLN A 376 7.47 -3.43 20.04
CA GLN A 376 7.88 -2.29 19.23
C GLN A 376 7.88 -1.01 20.08
N HIS A 377 8.74 -0.06 19.76
CA HIS A 377 8.76 1.26 20.36
C HIS A 377 7.55 2.10 19.94
N ARG A 378 7.00 1.82 18.75
CA ARG A 378 5.85 2.48 18.15
C ARG A 378 4.69 1.52 17.92
N HIS A 379 3.50 2.08 17.74
CA HIS A 379 2.32 1.30 17.38
C HIS A 379 2.51 0.68 16.00
N VAL A 380 2.32 -0.64 15.93
CA VAL A 380 2.27 -1.40 14.70
C VAL A 380 0.99 -1.02 13.96
N ARG A 381 1.15 -0.64 12.69
CA ARG A 381 0.04 -0.26 11.81
C ARG A 381 -0.35 -1.40 10.90
N LYS A 382 0.63 -2.20 10.48
CA LYS A 382 0.42 -3.35 9.61
C LYS A 382 1.46 -4.45 9.81
N MET A 383 1.02 -5.70 9.64
CA MET A 383 1.82 -6.91 9.59
C MET A 383 1.60 -7.60 8.23
N SER A 384 2.65 -8.11 7.60
CA SER A 384 2.54 -8.85 6.34
C SER A 384 3.58 -9.97 6.25
N TRP A 385 3.11 -11.21 6.16
CA TRP A 385 3.97 -12.34 5.81
C TRP A 385 4.49 -12.18 4.37
N HIS A 386 5.69 -12.69 4.12
CA HIS A 386 6.23 -12.76 2.78
C HIS A 386 5.53 -13.89 1.99
N PRO A 387 5.06 -13.67 0.75
CA PRO A 387 4.20 -14.64 0.05
C PRO A 387 4.85 -15.99 -0.23
N ILE A 388 6.18 -16.00 -0.43
CA ILE A 388 6.99 -17.19 -0.77
C ILE A 388 7.75 -17.73 0.46
N TRP A 389 8.63 -16.92 1.07
CA TRP A 389 9.24 -17.23 2.38
C TRP A 389 8.26 -17.09 3.55
N THR A 390 7.44 -18.10 3.74
CA THR A 390 6.30 -18.12 4.65
C THR A 390 6.60 -17.89 6.13
N SER A 391 7.85 -18.03 6.58
CA SER A 391 8.29 -17.73 7.96
C SER A 391 8.74 -16.27 8.17
N LEU A 392 8.89 -15.48 7.10
CA LEU A 392 9.38 -14.11 7.16
C LEU A 392 8.20 -13.12 7.28
N LEU A 393 8.22 -12.34 8.36
CA LEU A 393 7.23 -11.31 8.66
C LEU A 393 7.82 -9.92 8.44
N LEU A 394 7.09 -9.06 7.71
CA LEU A 394 7.28 -7.61 7.67
C LEU A 394 6.35 -6.95 8.68
N ILE A 395 6.91 -6.00 9.44
CA ILE A 395 6.20 -5.19 10.42
C ILE A 395 6.40 -3.71 10.04
N ASP A 396 5.28 -2.99 9.95
CA ASP A 396 5.22 -1.56 9.65
C ASP A 396 4.70 -0.80 10.88
N CYS A 397 5.59 -0.04 11.53
CA CYS A 397 5.28 0.84 12.66
C CYS A 397 5.12 2.32 12.27
N GLY A 398 5.23 2.64 10.98
CA GLY A 398 4.95 3.98 10.44
C GLY A 398 6.01 5.05 10.58
N GLU A 399 7.24 4.63 10.78
CA GLU A 399 8.42 5.47 10.69
C GLU A 399 9.19 5.13 9.40
N SER A 400 10.30 5.82 9.15
CA SER A 400 11.25 5.47 8.09
C SER A 400 12.09 4.23 8.46
N ASN A 401 11.45 3.19 9.00
CA ASN A 401 12.04 1.90 9.34
C ASN A 401 11.10 0.76 8.91
N ALA A 402 11.65 -0.28 8.28
CA ALA A 402 10.97 -1.56 8.12
C ALA A 402 11.60 -2.59 9.07
N TYR A 403 10.77 -3.42 9.69
CA TYR A 403 11.24 -4.43 10.65
C TYR A 403 10.91 -5.81 10.10
N LEU A 404 11.92 -6.68 10.02
CA LEU A 404 11.81 -8.04 9.49
C LEU A 404 12.09 -9.05 10.59
N TYR A 405 11.24 -10.06 10.74
CA TYR A 405 11.46 -11.16 11.68
C TYR A 405 11.18 -12.51 11.02
N ASP A 406 12.13 -13.44 11.13
CA ASP A 406 12.03 -14.79 10.58
C ASP A 406 11.72 -15.79 11.71
N VAL A 407 10.47 -16.24 11.78
CA VAL A 407 10.00 -17.13 12.84
C VAL A 407 10.66 -18.52 12.80
N SER A 408 11.30 -18.88 11.68
CA SER A 408 12.11 -20.10 11.59
C SER A 408 13.45 -20.01 12.32
N ARG A 409 13.92 -18.78 12.62
CA ARG A 409 15.19 -18.49 13.31
C ARG A 409 14.94 -17.70 14.60
N PRO A 410 14.22 -18.27 15.59
CA PRO A 410 13.73 -17.56 16.78
C PRO A 410 14.82 -16.95 17.68
N GLN A 411 16.08 -17.38 17.54
CA GLN A 411 17.22 -16.89 18.31
C GLN A 411 17.87 -15.63 17.68
N GLU A 412 17.50 -15.28 16.46
CA GLU A 412 17.94 -14.04 15.82
C GLU A 412 16.96 -12.89 16.17
N PRO A 413 17.46 -11.68 16.49
CA PRO A 413 16.60 -10.51 16.68
C PRO A 413 15.92 -10.11 15.37
N PRO A 414 14.78 -9.40 15.42
CA PRO A 414 14.24 -8.74 14.24
C PRO A 414 15.28 -7.77 13.63
N ALA A 415 15.46 -7.83 12.32
CA ALA A 415 16.32 -6.92 11.59
C ALA A 415 15.60 -5.59 11.34
N VAL A 416 16.27 -4.47 11.63
CA VAL A 416 15.78 -3.12 11.29
C VAL A 416 16.40 -2.64 10.00
N LEU A 417 15.58 -2.11 9.11
CA LEU A 417 15.99 -1.54 7.84
C LEU A 417 15.60 -0.06 7.81
N SER A 418 16.58 0.83 8.01
CA SER A 418 16.38 2.27 7.85
C SER A 418 16.03 2.59 6.40
N LEU A 419 14.88 3.22 6.20
CA LEU A 419 14.32 3.56 4.90
C LEU A 419 14.86 4.94 4.47
N PRO A 420 15.44 5.09 3.26
CA PRO A 420 16.06 6.34 2.83
C PRO A 420 15.06 7.46 2.50
N ILE A 421 13.76 7.18 2.56
CA ILE A 421 12.69 8.16 2.35
C ILE A 421 12.11 8.57 3.72
N PRO A 422 12.03 9.87 4.05
CA PRO A 422 11.38 10.33 5.26
C PRO A 422 9.84 10.22 5.19
N GLY A 423 9.22 9.90 6.32
CA GLY A 423 7.79 10.12 6.56
C GLY A 423 6.91 8.86 6.55
N ASN A 424 5.61 9.07 6.30
CA ASN A 424 4.61 8.01 6.38
C ASN A 424 4.62 7.15 5.09
N LEU A 425 5.39 6.08 5.14
CA LEU A 425 5.54 5.10 4.05
C LEU A 425 4.53 3.96 4.18
N THR A 426 4.11 3.40 3.06
CA THR A 426 3.40 2.11 2.96
C THR A 426 4.40 1.06 2.51
N LEU A 427 4.54 -0.01 3.28
CA LEU A 427 5.47 -1.09 2.98
C LEU A 427 4.75 -2.26 2.32
N LYS A 428 5.32 -2.83 1.26
CA LYS A 428 4.79 -3.99 0.53
C LYS A 428 5.91 -4.92 0.05
N TRP A 429 5.68 -6.22 0.20
CA TRP A 429 6.52 -7.23 -0.46
C TRP A 429 6.34 -7.21 -1.98
N ILE A 430 7.45 -7.27 -2.71
CA ILE A 430 7.46 -7.68 -4.11
C ILE A 430 7.98 -9.11 -4.15
N ALA A 431 7.09 -10.05 -4.47
CA ALA A 431 7.43 -11.47 -4.54
C ALA A 431 6.94 -12.06 -5.86
N HIS A 432 7.88 -12.45 -6.72
CA HIS A 432 7.63 -13.18 -7.95
C HIS A 432 8.49 -14.45 -7.94
N ARG A 433 8.04 -15.55 -8.56
CA ARG A 433 8.77 -16.84 -8.48
C ARG A 433 10.17 -16.80 -9.09
N ASP A 434 10.39 -15.90 -10.05
CA ASP A 434 11.68 -15.75 -10.73
C ASP A 434 12.63 -14.75 -10.03
N LEU A 435 12.13 -14.00 -9.04
CA LEU A 435 12.94 -13.12 -8.21
C LEU A 435 13.64 -13.94 -7.13
N LYS A 436 14.97 -13.97 -7.17
CA LYS A 436 15.80 -14.60 -6.13
C LYS A 436 15.98 -13.72 -4.90
N ASP A 437 15.86 -12.41 -5.08
CA ASP A 437 16.07 -11.42 -4.04
C ASP A 437 14.80 -11.15 -3.22
N LEU A 438 15.03 -10.77 -1.97
CA LEU A 438 14.02 -10.19 -1.11
C LEU A 438 13.85 -8.74 -1.51
N ILE A 439 12.66 -8.37 -1.98
CA ILE A 439 12.39 -7.02 -2.46
C ILE A 439 11.25 -6.40 -1.66
N LEU A 440 11.54 -5.26 -1.03
CA LEU A 440 10.59 -4.44 -0.31
C LEU A 440 10.34 -3.16 -1.10
N LEU A 441 9.07 -2.87 -1.39
CA LEU A 441 8.62 -1.56 -1.86
C LEU A 441 8.24 -0.71 -0.65
N ALA A 442 8.85 0.46 -0.51
CA ALA A 442 8.45 1.49 0.43
C ALA A 442 7.93 2.71 -0.35
N ALA A 443 6.64 3.04 -0.21
CA ALA A 443 5.98 4.06 -1.02
C ALA A 443 5.25 5.11 -0.18
N SER A 444 5.46 6.39 -0.47
CA SER A 444 4.70 7.53 0.05
C SER A 444 3.65 8.01 -0.97
N LYS A 445 3.05 9.18 -0.73
CA LYS A 445 2.19 9.89 -1.72
C LYS A 445 2.96 10.62 -2.82
N SER A 446 4.29 10.68 -2.75
CA SER A 446 5.11 11.51 -3.64
C SER A 446 6.43 10.86 -4.06
N THR A 447 6.76 9.70 -3.51
CA THR A 447 8.02 8.98 -3.70
C THR A 447 7.82 7.50 -3.47
N TRP A 448 8.63 6.66 -4.11
CA TRP A 448 8.77 5.26 -3.73
C TRP A 448 10.22 4.82 -3.86
N CYS A 449 10.61 3.80 -3.12
CA CYS A 449 11.88 3.12 -3.31
C CYS A 449 11.79 1.61 -3.21
N LEU A 450 12.73 0.96 -3.89
CA LEU A 450 13.00 -0.47 -3.79
C LEU A 450 14.16 -0.71 -2.85
N MET A 451 14.05 -1.75 -2.03
CA MET A 451 15.07 -2.14 -1.08
C MET A 451 15.28 -3.64 -1.16
N TYR A 452 16.55 -4.06 -1.09
CA TYR A 452 17.01 -5.43 -1.25
C TYR A 452 17.70 -5.89 0.05
N PRO A 453 16.97 -6.39 1.07
CA PRO A 453 17.54 -6.64 2.39
C PRO A 453 18.46 -7.85 2.45
N ASN A 454 18.39 -8.75 1.46
CA ASN A 454 19.29 -9.90 1.32
C ASN A 454 20.58 -9.58 0.54
N ARG A 455 20.69 -8.42 -0.10
CA ARG A 455 21.89 -8.02 -0.85
C ARG A 455 22.83 -7.19 0.02
N GLU A 456 24.09 -7.60 0.07
CA GLU A 456 25.15 -6.82 0.70
C GLU A 456 25.27 -5.41 0.08
N PRO A 457 25.87 -4.42 0.78
CA PRO A 457 26.05 -3.08 0.23
C PRO A 457 26.95 -3.02 -1.02
N HIS A 458 27.79 -4.03 -1.27
CA HIS A 458 28.88 -3.97 -2.24
C HIS A 458 28.67 -4.74 -3.55
N GLU A 459 27.53 -5.41 -3.76
CA GLU A 459 27.20 -6.02 -5.05
C GLU A 459 26.75 -4.96 -6.07
N GLN A 460 27.72 -4.24 -6.62
CA GLN A 460 27.54 -3.33 -7.75
C GLN A 460 27.26 -4.15 -9.02
N LEU A 461 26.06 -3.99 -9.61
CA LEU A 461 25.88 -4.31 -11.02
C LEU A 461 26.68 -3.31 -11.84
N GLY A 462 27.56 -3.80 -12.71
CA GLY A 462 28.39 -2.96 -13.57
C GLY A 462 27.59 -2.19 -14.62
N ASP A 463 28.13 -1.02 -14.97
CA ASP A 463 27.83 -0.15 -16.12
C ASP A 463 26.61 -0.50 -16.97
N SER A 464 25.50 0.18 -16.68
CA SER A 464 24.45 0.47 -17.66
C SER A 464 23.67 1.76 -17.33
N ALA A 465 24.36 2.72 -16.70
CA ALA A 465 23.83 4.04 -16.33
C ALA A 465 24.67 5.22 -16.86
N GLU A 466 25.54 4.98 -17.86
CA GLU A 466 26.12 6.05 -18.69
C GLU A 466 25.64 5.91 -20.13
N HIS A 467 24.49 6.52 -20.43
CA HIS A 467 24.20 7.22 -21.69
C HIS A 467 22.78 7.80 -21.60
N VAL A 468 22.67 9.11 -21.33
CA VAL A 468 21.73 10.10 -21.91
C VAL A 468 21.77 11.38 -21.06
N HIS A 469 22.36 12.43 -21.65
CA HIS A 469 22.30 13.86 -21.28
C HIS A 469 22.67 14.31 -19.85
N GLN A 470 23.94 14.69 -19.69
CA GLN A 470 24.31 15.85 -18.86
C GLN A 470 23.72 17.14 -19.47
N MET A 471 23.04 17.93 -18.64
CA MET A 471 23.19 19.38 -18.65
C MET A 471 23.84 19.73 -17.32
N ASP A 472 24.92 20.51 -17.38
CA ASP A 472 25.76 20.80 -16.22
C ASP A 472 25.10 21.83 -15.28
N ASP A 473 25.27 21.64 -13.98
CA ASP A 473 25.22 22.70 -12.96
C ASP A 473 26.16 22.29 -11.81
N ASP A 474 27.42 22.75 -11.90
CA ASP A 474 28.48 22.50 -10.92
C ASP A 474 28.37 23.45 -9.71
N GLU A 475 27.90 22.96 -8.55
CA GLU A 475 28.08 23.62 -7.24
C GLU A 475 29.11 22.92 -6.34
N GLU A 476 30.32 22.61 -6.86
CA GLU A 476 31.43 22.13 -6.00
C GLU A 476 32.86 22.50 -6.49
N GLN A 477 33.06 23.73 -7.01
CA GLN A 477 34.40 24.23 -7.41
C GLN A 477 34.83 25.60 -6.83
N ALA A 478 34.17 26.09 -5.78
CA ALA A 478 34.46 27.41 -5.22
C ALA A 478 35.83 27.54 -4.51
N GLU A 479 36.36 26.45 -3.91
CA GLU A 479 37.59 26.54 -3.08
C GLU A 479 38.90 26.36 -3.88
N ASN A 480 38.91 25.64 -5.00
CA ASN A 480 40.14 25.36 -5.77
C ASN A 480 40.56 26.47 -6.75
N LEU A 481 39.64 27.34 -7.17
CA LEU A 481 39.93 28.43 -8.11
C LEU A 481 40.71 29.59 -7.48
N HIS A 482 40.55 29.81 -6.17
CA HIS A 482 41.14 30.96 -5.48
C HIS A 482 42.68 30.88 -5.38
N ASP A 483 43.21 29.67 -5.24
CA ASP A 483 44.65 29.41 -5.08
C ASP A 483 45.41 29.56 -6.41
N SER A 484 44.78 29.15 -7.52
CA SER A 484 45.32 29.31 -8.88
C SER A 484 45.45 30.79 -9.29
N LEU A 485 44.43 31.61 -8.98
CA LEU A 485 44.44 33.05 -9.24
C LEU A 485 45.52 33.78 -8.43
N HIS A 486 45.75 33.38 -7.18
CA HIS A 486 46.81 33.95 -6.34
C HIS A 486 48.23 33.62 -6.86
N GLN A 487 48.45 32.42 -7.42
CA GLN A 487 49.73 32.04 -8.04
C GLN A 487 50.03 32.83 -9.33
N ILE A 488 49.00 33.15 -10.11
CA ILE A 488 49.13 33.99 -11.33
C ILE A 488 49.44 35.45 -10.94
N LEU A 489 48.70 36.03 -9.99
CA LEU A 489 48.89 37.42 -9.53
C LEU A 489 50.23 37.65 -8.81
N THR A 490 50.81 36.62 -8.19
CA THR A 490 52.13 36.70 -7.54
C THR A 490 53.31 36.43 -8.49
N GLY A 491 53.06 36.28 -9.80
CA GLY A 491 54.10 36.18 -10.83
C GLY A 491 54.95 34.90 -10.77
N ARG A 492 54.45 33.83 -10.15
CA ARG A 492 55.19 32.57 -9.97
C ARG A 492 55.03 31.56 -11.12
N THR A 493 54.15 31.85 -12.07
CA THR A 493 53.90 31.01 -13.25
C THR A 493 54.26 31.78 -14.54
N PRO A 494 55.02 31.19 -15.48
CA PRO A 494 55.33 31.84 -16.76
C PRO A 494 54.07 32.07 -17.60
N MET A 495 53.87 33.29 -18.09
CA MET A 495 52.77 33.61 -19.01
C MET A 495 52.89 32.82 -20.33
N PRO A 496 51.82 32.16 -20.81
CA PRO A 496 51.78 31.57 -22.15
C PRO A 496 52.05 32.62 -23.23
N ARG A 497 52.64 32.20 -24.35
CA ARG A 497 52.89 33.10 -25.49
C ARG A 497 51.56 33.50 -26.13
N LYS A 498 51.33 34.81 -26.28
CA LYS A 498 50.20 35.34 -27.06
C LYS A 498 50.31 34.90 -28.52
N SER A 499 49.37 34.07 -28.96
CA SER A 499 48.96 33.95 -30.35
C SER A 499 47.51 34.41 -30.43
N GLU A 500 47.23 35.33 -31.35
CA GLU A 500 45.93 36.02 -31.57
C GLU A 500 45.67 37.22 -30.64
N ALA A 501 44.98 38.23 -31.20
CA ALA A 501 44.74 39.53 -30.60
C ALA A 501 43.49 39.51 -29.70
N SER A 502 43.42 40.42 -28.72
CA SER A 502 42.25 40.48 -27.84
C SER A 502 41.02 41.05 -28.57
N TYR A 503 39.82 40.59 -28.21
CA TYR A 503 38.56 41.16 -28.68
C TYR A 503 38.48 42.68 -28.49
N THR A 504 39.00 43.20 -27.36
CA THR A 504 39.10 44.64 -27.09
C THR A 504 40.01 45.38 -28.10
N GLU A 505 41.07 44.72 -28.55
CA GLU A 505 42.06 45.26 -29.50
C GLU A 505 41.51 45.26 -30.95
N MET A 506 40.52 44.41 -31.24
CA MET A 506 39.75 44.43 -32.48
C MET A 506 38.68 45.54 -32.49
N VAL A 507 37.98 45.77 -31.37
CA VAL A 507 36.91 46.78 -31.28
C VAL A 507 37.44 48.21 -31.43
N ASP A 508 38.65 48.50 -30.93
CA ASP A 508 39.28 49.81 -31.12
C ASP A 508 39.72 50.07 -32.58
N LEU A 509 39.94 49.01 -33.38
CA LEU A 509 40.26 49.12 -34.81
C LEU A 509 39.03 49.32 -35.71
N GLU A 510 37.84 48.92 -35.28
CA GLU A 510 36.58 49.15 -36.02
C GLU A 510 36.00 50.55 -35.78
N ALA A 511 36.49 51.29 -34.77
CA ALA A 511 35.98 52.61 -34.38
C ALA A 511 36.61 53.81 -35.14
N GLU A 512 37.74 53.63 -35.83
CA GLU A 512 38.45 54.73 -36.53
C GLU A 512 38.09 54.87 -38.02
N SER A 513 37.19 54.04 -38.58
CA SER A 513 36.78 54.10 -39.99
C SER A 513 35.26 54.22 -40.20
N ASP A 514 34.69 55.41 -39.98
CA ASP A 514 33.96 56.11 -41.06
C ASP A 514 33.54 57.56 -40.74
N VAL A 515 34.31 58.44 -41.39
CA VAL A 515 34.24 59.88 -41.63
C VAL A 515 32.85 60.46 -42.01
N THR A 516 32.34 61.36 -41.16
CA THR A 516 31.53 62.58 -41.46
C THR A 516 30.09 62.50 -42.02
N GLY A 517 29.15 63.27 -41.43
CA GLY A 517 27.74 63.27 -41.90
C GLY A 517 26.72 64.34 -41.46
N ARG A 518 27.12 65.57 -41.05
CA ARG A 518 26.27 66.79 -40.85
C ARG A 518 25.13 66.80 -39.80
N LEU A 519 24.94 68.00 -39.23
CA LEU A 519 23.92 68.43 -38.26
C LEU A 519 22.74 69.16 -38.94
N ASP A 520 21.62 69.26 -38.19
CA ASP A 520 20.64 70.39 -38.03
C ASP A 520 19.24 69.76 -37.76
N ASP A 521 18.66 69.81 -36.55
CA ASP A 521 18.09 70.93 -35.78
C ASP A 521 16.95 71.70 -36.49
N THR A 522 15.70 71.39 -36.09
CA THR A 522 14.56 72.32 -36.22
C THR A 522 13.49 72.14 -35.14
N PHE A 523 13.39 73.13 -34.23
CA PHE A 523 12.17 73.65 -33.56
C PHE A 523 11.39 72.72 -32.59
N ARG A 524 11.32 73.03 -31.27
CA ARG A 524 10.38 73.96 -30.56
C ARG A 524 8.91 73.47 -30.50
N GLU A 525 8.09 73.67 -29.46
CA GLU A 525 8.08 74.63 -28.33
C GLU A 525 7.03 74.23 -27.23
N LYS A 526 7.15 74.77 -25.99
CA LYS A 526 6.10 74.98 -24.94
C LYS A 526 5.38 73.75 -24.31
N GLY A 527 4.92 73.74 -23.05
CA GLY A 527 5.14 74.66 -21.90
C GLY A 527 3.87 75.16 -21.16
N LYS A 528 3.71 74.82 -19.85
CA LYS A 528 2.68 75.33 -18.88
C LYS A 528 1.21 74.97 -19.23
N LYS A 529 0.18 74.95 -18.36
CA LYS A 529 -0.13 75.37 -16.96
C LYS A 529 -0.99 74.27 -16.28
N GLU A 530 -1.35 74.19 -14.99
CA GLU A 530 -0.87 74.66 -13.66
C GLU A 530 -1.61 73.83 -12.56
N ALA A 531 -1.67 74.27 -11.29
CA ALA A 531 -2.10 73.55 -10.07
C ALA A 531 -3.38 74.10 -9.40
N VAL A 532 -4.03 73.30 -8.53
CA VAL A 532 -4.77 73.73 -7.30
C VAL A 532 -4.63 72.64 -6.22
N SER A 533 -4.60 73.04 -4.94
CA SER A 533 -4.32 72.22 -3.75
C SER A 533 -5.46 72.27 -2.71
N VAL A 534 -5.21 71.69 -1.51
CA VAL A 534 -6.07 71.62 -0.30
C VAL A 534 -7.16 70.54 -0.37
N GLY A 535 -7.32 69.61 0.58
CA GLY A 535 -6.55 69.31 1.80
C GLY A 535 -7.45 68.88 2.97
N VAL A 536 -7.08 67.83 3.71
CA VAL A 536 -7.27 67.57 5.17
C VAL A 536 -6.72 66.15 5.47
N PRO A 537 -6.13 65.87 6.66
CA PRO A 537 -5.23 64.72 6.81
C PRO A 537 -5.70 63.63 7.80
N ASP A 538 -4.83 62.61 7.87
CA ASP A 538 -4.54 61.70 8.99
C ASP A 538 -5.49 60.51 9.26
N PRO A 539 -5.00 59.25 9.10
CA PRO A 539 -5.68 58.06 9.59
C PRO A 539 -5.18 57.70 11.00
N LEU A 540 -6.07 57.73 11.99
CA LEU A 540 -6.08 57.00 13.27
C LEU A 540 -6.88 57.84 14.30
N ASP A 541 -8.15 57.47 14.50
CA ASP A 541 -8.86 57.81 15.74
C ASP A 541 -9.76 56.63 16.12
N ASP A 542 -9.63 56.17 17.35
CA ASP A 542 -10.25 54.94 17.85
C ASP A 542 -11.58 55.24 18.54
N SER A 543 -12.67 54.61 18.08
CA SER A 543 -13.86 54.39 18.91
C SER A 543 -14.50 53.07 18.46
N GLU A 544 -14.35 51.98 19.22
CA GLU A 544 -15.05 51.62 20.47
C GLU A 544 -16.46 51.05 20.19
N ILE A 545 -16.96 50.23 21.13
CA ILE A 545 -18.38 49.83 21.35
C ILE A 545 -18.84 48.50 20.73
N PHE A 546 -18.70 47.46 21.59
CA PHE A 546 -19.59 46.31 21.89
C PHE A 546 -19.95 45.27 20.81
#